data_AF-A0A9I9E1L8-F1
#
_entry.id   AF-A0A9I9E1L8-F1
#
_cell.length_a   1.000
_cell.length_b   1.000
_cell.length_c   1.000
_cell.angle_alpha   90.00
_cell.angle_beta   90.00
_cell.angle_gamma   90.00
#
_symmetry.space_group_name_H-M   'P 1'
#
loop_
_entity.id
_entity.type
_entity.pdbx_description
1 polymer ?
#
loop_
_entity_poly.entity_id
_entity_poly.type
_entity_poly.pdbx_seq_one_letter_code
_entity_poly.pdbx_strand_id
1 'polypeptide(L)'
;MRNTISEFGMAVWDQTYPRKEAWLSFFAKLTSENVIWKAQWMPLKAVIYRCGDFHSVPLLGPWGGVNYTPLLVLRQVWLKQFIPPTHNLQESDFSYDPEDCQGKKRQAVCAWKSIRKIKDKGHYEGVTSGYEAWQANRRKNIIDISREVVERGKETSFEQPNQWIEKSIELEEKNRLLEQKNEKLRKETSQWMDHATYLQNELEKTKSFLKNQDVLEKDLETLDKEMRRMNKANRSLKNEKTTLQAIVG
;
A
#
# COMPACT_ATOMS: atom_id res chain seq x y z
N MET A 1 30.90 11.19 16.06
CA MET A 1 29.51 10.70 15.93
C MET A 1 28.64 11.55 16.84
N ARG A 2 27.72 12.36 16.30
CA ARG A 2 26.81 13.19 17.12
C ARG A 2 25.75 12.28 17.72
N ASN A 3 25.72 12.17 19.04
CA ASN A 3 24.72 11.38 19.75
C ASN A 3 23.44 12.21 19.83
N THR A 4 22.53 12.00 18.89
CA THR A 4 21.27 12.75 18.76
C THR A 4 20.38 12.67 19.99
N ILE A 5 20.47 11.59 20.78
CA ILE A 5 19.79 11.45 22.08
C ILE A 5 20.42 12.39 23.11
N SER A 6 21.75 12.52 23.10
CA SER A 6 22.46 13.46 23.96
C SER A 6 22.15 14.91 23.57
N GLU A 7 22.04 15.23 22.28
CA GLU A 7 21.65 16.57 21.81
C GLU A 7 20.20 16.91 22.21
N PHE A 8 19.26 15.98 22.08
CA PHE A 8 17.89 16.14 22.57
C PHE A 8 17.85 16.38 24.09
N GLY A 9 18.69 15.65 24.85
CA GLY A 9 18.81 15.80 26.30
C GLY A 9 19.43 17.13 26.75
N MET A 10 20.24 17.76 25.89
CA MET A 10 20.95 19.02 26.16
C MET A 10 20.28 20.25 25.53
N ALA A 11 19.23 20.06 24.73
CA ALA A 11 18.49 21.17 24.15
C ALA A 11 17.79 21.98 25.25
N VAL A 12 17.89 23.30 25.17
CA VAL A 12 17.12 24.21 26.02
C VAL A 12 15.70 24.26 25.45
N TRP A 13 14.81 23.49 26.06
CA TRP A 13 13.38 23.49 25.73
C TRP A 13 12.72 24.75 26.29
N ASP A 14 11.82 25.34 25.52
CA ASP A 14 10.98 26.46 25.99
C ASP A 14 10.23 26.04 27.27
N GLN A 15 10.19 26.95 28.26
CA GLN A 15 9.61 26.72 29.59
C GLN A 15 8.12 26.38 29.56
N THR A 16 7.44 26.66 28.45
CA THR A 16 6.05 26.24 28.21
C THR A 16 5.90 24.75 27.93
N TYR A 17 6.98 24.06 27.53
CA TYR A 17 6.97 22.62 27.30
C TYR A 17 7.30 21.84 28.58
N PRO A 18 6.72 20.64 28.75
CA PRO A 18 7.02 19.80 29.89
C PRO A 18 8.51 19.45 29.93
N ARG A 19 9.16 19.65 31.09
CA ARG A 19 10.55 19.25 31.31
C ARG A 19 10.73 17.74 31.16
N LYS A 20 11.98 17.30 30.93
CA LYS A 20 12.35 15.88 30.79
C LYS A 20 11.76 15.01 31.91
N GLU A 21 11.79 15.50 33.15
CA GLU A 21 11.28 14.79 34.33
C GLU A 21 9.77 14.56 34.26
N ALA A 22 9.02 15.55 33.76
CA ALA A 22 7.57 15.44 33.59
C ALA A 22 7.23 14.38 32.54
N TRP A 23 7.96 14.34 31.42
CA TRP A 23 7.82 13.27 30.42
C TRP A 23 8.19 11.90 30.96
N LEU A 24 9.29 11.79 31.72
CA LEU A 24 9.69 10.53 32.33
C LEU A 24 8.65 10.02 33.34
N SER A 25 8.09 10.91 34.17
CA SER A 25 6.97 10.61 35.07
C SER A 25 5.72 10.18 34.32
N PHE A 26 5.38 10.86 33.23
CA PHE A 26 4.26 10.51 32.36
C PHE A 26 4.43 9.11 31.75
N PHE A 27 5.55 8.84 31.08
CA PHE A 27 5.80 7.54 30.44
C PHE A 27 5.94 6.39 31.46
N ALA A 28 6.45 6.66 32.66
CA ALA A 28 6.54 5.65 33.72
C ALA A 28 5.17 5.20 34.26
N LYS A 29 4.14 6.04 34.14
CA LYS A 29 2.77 5.74 34.58
C LYS A 29 1.95 5.01 33.51
N LEU A 30 2.39 4.98 32.25
CA LEU A 30 1.66 4.32 31.18
C LEU A 30 1.65 2.80 31.35
N THR A 31 0.47 2.21 31.24
CA THR A 31 0.28 0.76 31.12
C THR A 31 0.07 0.35 29.67
N SER A 32 -0.02 -0.96 29.41
CA SER A 32 -0.37 -1.48 28.08
C SER A 32 -1.72 -1.00 27.57
N GLU A 33 -2.65 -0.65 28.46
CA GLU A 33 -3.99 -0.18 28.13
C GLU A 33 -4.00 1.28 27.68
N ASN A 34 -3.03 2.08 28.12
CA ASN A 34 -2.92 3.49 27.74
C ASN A 34 -2.29 3.68 26.35
N VAL A 35 -1.82 2.61 25.70
CA VAL A 35 -1.10 2.68 24.43
C VAL A 35 -1.87 1.92 23.36
N ILE A 36 -2.45 2.68 22.43
CA ILE A 36 -2.94 2.10 21.17
C ILE A 36 -1.72 1.83 20.30
N TRP A 37 -1.26 0.57 20.32
CA TRP A 37 -0.13 0.15 19.49
C TRP A 37 -0.43 0.22 18.00
N LYS A 38 -1.71 0.15 17.64
CA LYS A 38 -2.23 0.12 16.27
C LYS A 38 -2.14 1.50 15.60
N ALA A 39 -1.47 1.58 14.44
CA ALA A 39 -1.64 2.70 13.54
C ALA A 39 -2.97 2.55 12.79
N GLN A 40 -4.07 3.12 13.32
CA GLN A 40 -5.42 2.92 12.77
C GLN A 40 -5.56 3.38 11.31
N TRP A 41 -4.80 4.41 10.94
CA TRP A 41 -4.74 4.96 9.58
C TRP A 41 -3.92 4.14 8.59
N MET A 42 -3.15 3.14 9.05
CA MET A 42 -2.28 2.36 8.16
C MET A 42 -3.07 1.21 7.52
N PRO A 43 -3.15 1.14 6.18
CA PRO A 43 -3.86 0.05 5.52
C PRO A 43 -3.16 -1.29 5.78
N LEU A 44 -3.94 -2.36 5.92
CA LEU A 44 -3.45 -3.75 5.99
C LEU A 44 -2.79 -4.11 4.65
N LYS A 45 -1.51 -3.77 4.50
CA LYS A 45 -0.69 -4.09 3.34
C LYS A 45 0.49 -4.94 3.78
N ALA A 46 0.99 -5.73 2.84
CA ALA A 46 2.18 -6.54 3.06
C ALA A 46 3.36 -5.66 3.53
N VAL A 47 3.90 -6.00 4.71
CA VAL A 47 4.96 -5.24 5.36
C VAL A 47 6.30 -5.65 4.74
N ILE A 48 7.00 -4.70 4.14
CA ILE A 48 8.40 -4.90 3.72
C ILE A 48 9.22 -4.98 5.00
N TYR A 49 10.05 -6.02 5.15
CA TYR A 49 10.89 -6.19 6.33
C TYR A 49 12.38 -6.31 6.02
N ARG A 50 12.73 -6.54 4.75
CA ARG A 50 14.10 -6.78 4.30
C ARG A 50 14.27 -6.46 2.81
N CYS A 51 15.42 -5.93 2.43
CA CYS A 51 15.81 -5.67 1.04
C CYS A 51 17.12 -6.38 0.69
N GLY A 52 17.15 -7.16 -0.39
CA GLY A 52 18.33 -7.89 -0.86
C GLY A 52 19.04 -8.65 0.27
N ASP A 53 20.33 -8.39 0.42
CA ASP A 53 21.18 -9.03 1.42
C ASP A 53 21.14 -8.34 2.79
N PHE A 54 20.66 -7.09 2.88
CA PHE A 54 20.49 -6.39 4.16
C PHE A 54 19.59 -7.19 5.10
N HIS A 55 19.74 -7.07 6.41
CA HIS A 55 18.89 -7.76 7.39
C HIS A 55 17.55 -7.03 7.67
N SER A 56 17.33 -5.95 6.95
CA SER A 56 16.36 -4.88 7.27
C SER A 56 16.20 -3.98 6.03
N VAL A 57 15.53 -2.83 6.18
CA VAL A 57 15.21 -1.92 5.08
C VAL A 57 16.14 -0.69 5.13
N PRO A 58 17.10 -0.56 4.18
CA PRO A 58 17.97 0.61 4.14
C PRO A 58 17.21 1.84 3.62
N LEU A 59 17.11 2.88 4.43
CA LEU A 59 16.53 4.17 4.07
C LEU A 59 17.64 5.14 3.68
N LEU A 60 17.67 5.53 2.41
CA LEU A 60 18.66 6.48 1.90
C LEU A 60 18.26 7.90 2.28
N GLY A 61 19.17 8.61 2.92
CA GLY A 61 19.10 10.04 3.20
C GLY A 61 20.18 10.84 2.46
N PRO A 62 20.23 12.16 2.70
CA PRO A 62 21.22 13.04 2.07
C PRO A 62 22.68 12.75 2.46
N TRP A 63 22.90 12.22 3.67
CA TRP A 63 24.25 12.04 4.25
C TRP A 63 24.68 10.57 4.35
N GLY A 64 23.84 9.63 3.94
CA GLY A 64 24.07 8.20 4.12
C GLY A 64 22.78 7.40 4.06
N GLY A 65 22.83 6.15 4.51
CA GLY A 65 21.67 5.31 4.75
C GLY A 65 21.50 5.00 6.23
N VAL A 66 20.25 5.02 6.70
CA VAL A 66 19.87 4.55 8.03
C VAL A 66 19.02 3.31 7.91
N ASN A 67 19.15 2.44 8.89
CA ASN A 67 18.51 1.15 8.85
C ASN A 67 17.13 1.18 9.53
N TYR A 68 16.08 0.89 8.76
CA TYR A 68 14.74 0.70 9.31
C TYR A 68 14.48 -0.80 9.50
N THR A 69 14.13 -1.19 10.73
CA THR A 69 13.88 -2.59 11.09
C THR A 69 12.40 -2.81 11.47
N PRO A 70 11.52 -2.98 10.48
CA PRO A 70 10.09 -3.26 10.66
C PRO A 70 9.78 -4.40 11.62
N LEU A 71 10.65 -5.42 11.69
CA LEU A 71 10.46 -6.58 12.55
C LEU A 71 10.41 -6.25 14.04
N LEU A 72 10.91 -5.07 14.46
CA LEU A 72 10.82 -4.61 15.86
C LEU A 72 9.44 -4.03 16.23
N VAL A 73 8.58 -3.72 15.25
CA VAL A 73 7.36 -2.92 15.45
C VAL A 73 6.13 -3.52 14.77
N LEU A 74 6.08 -4.85 14.64
CA LEU A 74 5.01 -5.56 13.92
C LEU A 74 3.61 -5.33 14.52
N ARG A 75 3.51 -5.07 15.83
CA ARG A 75 2.24 -4.72 16.49
C ARG A 75 1.61 -3.45 15.91
N GLN A 76 2.42 -2.51 15.42
CA GLN A 76 1.94 -1.25 14.86
C GLN A 76 1.20 -1.43 13.53
N VAL A 77 1.46 -2.55 12.87
CA VAL A 77 0.97 -2.89 11.53
C VAL A 77 0.11 -4.15 11.55
N TRP A 78 -0.51 -4.45 12.69
CA TRP A 78 -1.46 -5.57 12.88
C TRP A 78 -0.88 -6.98 12.72
N LEU A 79 0.43 -7.15 12.94
CA LEU A 79 1.09 -8.44 12.88
C LEU A 79 1.56 -8.90 14.25
N LYS A 80 1.49 -10.21 14.49
CA LYS A 80 1.98 -10.83 15.73
C LYS A 80 3.46 -10.59 15.88
N GLN A 81 3.82 -10.01 17.02
CA GLN A 81 5.21 -9.70 17.31
C GLN A 81 5.96 -10.94 17.76
N PHE A 82 7.07 -11.23 17.09
CA PHE A 82 8.00 -12.28 17.48
C PHE A 82 9.35 -11.68 17.89
N ILE A 83 10.26 -12.51 18.40
CA ILE A 83 11.62 -12.10 18.75
C ILE A 83 12.38 -11.78 17.45
N PRO A 84 12.65 -10.50 17.16
CA PRO A 84 13.27 -10.14 15.89
C PRO A 84 14.76 -10.48 15.90
N PRO A 85 15.36 -10.77 14.74
CA PRO A 85 16.82 -10.83 14.62
C PRO A 85 17.37 -9.42 14.86
N THR A 86 18.15 -9.26 15.93
CA THR A 86 18.75 -7.96 16.27
C THR A 86 20.27 -7.95 16.18
N HIS A 87 20.88 -9.03 15.68
CA HIS A 87 22.31 -9.05 15.37
C HIS A 87 22.59 -8.06 14.22
N ASN A 88 23.69 -7.31 14.33
CA ASN A 88 24.23 -6.44 13.28
C ASN A 88 23.34 -5.25 12.87
N LEU A 89 22.32 -4.90 13.67
CA LEU A 89 21.47 -3.72 13.39
C LEU A 89 22.29 -2.42 13.31
N GLN A 90 23.33 -2.30 14.14
CA GLN A 90 24.20 -1.12 14.21
C GLN A 90 25.19 -1.04 13.04
N GLU A 91 25.49 -2.18 12.40
CA GLU A 91 26.42 -2.27 11.26
C GLU A 91 25.75 -1.94 9.93
N SER A 92 24.42 -1.78 9.94
CA SER A 92 23.61 -1.54 8.74
C SER A 92 23.46 -0.06 8.39
N ASP A 93 23.83 0.84 9.30
CA ASP A 93 23.89 2.27 9.03
C ASP A 93 25.19 2.61 8.30
N PHE A 94 25.15 3.56 7.38
CA PHE A 94 26.34 4.00 6.67
C PHE A 94 26.28 5.47 6.30
N SER A 95 27.42 6.16 6.37
CA SER A 95 27.60 7.48 5.75
C SER A 95 28.04 7.34 4.30
N TYR A 96 27.78 8.38 3.50
CA TYR A 96 28.48 8.54 2.22
C TYR A 96 29.91 8.98 2.52
N ASP A 97 30.83 8.02 2.50
CA ASP A 97 32.26 8.32 2.55
C ASP A 97 32.67 9.02 1.23
N PRO A 98 33.46 10.11 1.24
CA PRO A 98 34.03 10.68 0.02
C PRO A 98 34.71 9.65 -0.89
N GLU A 99 35.30 8.60 -0.32
CA GLU A 99 36.03 7.55 -1.07
C GLU A 99 35.12 6.41 -1.58
N ASP A 100 34.00 6.12 -0.90
CA ASP A 100 33.06 5.02 -1.24
C ASP A 100 31.57 5.42 -1.16
N CYS A 101 31.24 6.65 -1.53
CA CYS A 101 29.85 7.12 -1.52
C CYS A 101 28.97 6.38 -2.54
N GLN A 102 29.55 5.98 -3.67
CA GLN A 102 28.81 5.33 -4.74
C GLN A 102 28.56 3.85 -4.50
N GLY A 103 29.49 3.11 -3.87
CA GLY A 103 29.37 1.67 -3.65
C GLY A 103 28.18 1.34 -2.76
N LYS A 104 28.14 1.91 -1.55
CA LYS A 104 27.04 1.70 -0.59
C LYS A 104 25.69 2.19 -1.09
N LYS A 105 25.66 3.34 -1.78
CA LYS A 105 24.44 3.85 -2.43
C LYS A 105 23.93 2.86 -3.49
N ARG A 106 24.80 2.39 -4.39
CA ARG A 106 24.44 1.40 -5.41
C ARG A 106 23.97 0.10 -4.78
N GLN A 107 24.64 -0.38 -3.74
CA GLN A 107 24.24 -1.59 -3.01
C GLN A 107 22.84 -1.46 -2.44
N ALA A 108 22.53 -0.36 -1.75
CA ALA A 108 21.19 -0.10 -1.22
C ALA A 108 20.14 -0.03 -2.35
N VAL A 109 20.40 0.74 -3.42
CA VAL A 109 19.49 0.85 -4.57
C VAL A 109 19.26 -0.52 -5.23
N CYS A 110 20.29 -1.34 -5.38
CA CYS A 110 20.16 -2.70 -5.89
C CYS A 110 19.36 -3.60 -4.95
N ALA A 111 19.56 -3.49 -3.64
CA ALA A 111 18.80 -4.25 -2.66
C ALA A 111 17.29 -3.93 -2.70
N TRP A 112 16.93 -2.67 -2.99
CA TRP A 112 15.53 -2.26 -3.18
C TRP A 112 14.85 -2.92 -4.39
N LYS A 113 15.61 -3.48 -5.35
CA LYS A 113 15.05 -4.30 -6.44
C LYS A 113 14.61 -5.69 -5.96
N SER A 114 15.06 -6.13 -4.78
CA SER A 114 14.76 -7.45 -4.20
C SER A 114 14.13 -7.31 -2.82
N ILE A 115 12.84 -6.96 -2.79
CA ILE A 115 12.12 -6.77 -1.52
C ILE A 115 11.55 -8.08 -0.97
N ARG A 116 11.72 -8.29 0.34
CA ARG A 116 11.04 -9.36 1.09
C ARG A 116 9.92 -8.76 1.92
N LYS A 117 8.75 -9.38 1.82
CA LYS A 117 7.52 -8.95 2.48
C LYS A 117 6.97 -10.06 3.35
N ILE A 118 6.39 -9.69 4.49
CA ILE A 118 5.49 -10.57 5.23
C ILE A 118 4.14 -10.47 4.50
N LYS A 119 3.70 -11.60 3.93
CA LYS A 119 2.36 -11.67 3.32
C LYS A 119 1.33 -11.57 4.43
N ASP A 120 0.26 -10.83 4.16
CA ASP A 120 -0.92 -10.81 5.00
C ASP A 120 -1.49 -12.24 5.05
N LYS A 121 -1.50 -12.84 6.25
CA LYS A 121 -2.12 -14.14 6.53
C LYS A 121 -3.31 -13.98 7.48
N GLY A 122 -3.81 -12.75 7.65
CA GLY A 122 -4.86 -12.41 8.60
C GLY A 122 -4.32 -11.76 9.88
N HIS A 123 -5.27 -11.23 10.65
CA HIS A 123 -5.03 -10.54 11.90
C HIS A 123 -4.48 -11.49 12.96
N TYR A 124 -3.29 -11.20 13.47
CA TYR A 124 -2.76 -11.91 14.63
C TYR A 124 -2.42 -10.89 15.71
N GLU A 125 -3.33 -10.75 16.67
CA GLU A 125 -3.09 -9.94 17.86
C GLU A 125 -2.07 -10.62 18.79
N GLY A 126 -1.35 -9.80 19.55
CA GLY A 126 -0.45 -10.25 20.61
C GLY A 126 0.98 -10.54 20.16
N VAL A 127 1.64 -11.41 20.93
CA VAL A 127 3.08 -11.69 20.83
C VAL A 127 3.33 -13.20 20.82
N THR A 128 4.47 -13.65 20.31
CA THR A 128 4.89 -15.06 20.42
C THR A 128 5.35 -15.38 21.84
N SER A 129 5.28 -16.66 22.21
CA SER A 129 5.89 -17.15 23.45
C SER A 129 7.35 -16.69 23.55
N GLY A 130 7.76 -16.25 24.75
CA GLY A 130 9.11 -15.76 25.02
C GLY A 130 9.41 -14.32 24.60
N TYR A 131 8.53 -13.65 23.83
CA TYR A 131 8.78 -12.26 23.40
C TYR A 131 8.87 -11.30 24.59
N GLU A 132 7.97 -11.42 25.57
CA GLU A 132 7.97 -10.56 26.75
C GLU A 132 9.23 -10.74 27.60
N ALA A 133 9.68 -11.99 27.77
CA ALA A 133 10.93 -12.30 28.45
C ALA A 133 12.15 -11.71 27.70
N TRP A 134 12.18 -11.85 26.37
CA TRP A 134 13.20 -11.23 25.53
C TRP A 134 13.21 -9.71 25.67
N GLN A 135 12.03 -9.07 25.64
CA GLN A 135 11.89 -7.63 25.79
C GLN A 135 12.35 -7.16 27.18
N ALA A 136 11.98 -7.87 28.25
CA ALA A 136 12.39 -7.56 29.61
C ALA A 136 13.91 -7.67 29.78
N ASN A 137 14.55 -8.68 29.17
CA ASN A 137 16.01 -8.80 29.17
C ASN A 137 16.68 -7.63 28.43
N ARG A 138 16.14 -7.22 27.28
CA ARG A 138 16.65 -6.07 26.51
C ARG A 138 16.55 -4.75 27.29
N ARG A 139 15.48 -4.55 28.07
CA ARG A 139 15.28 -3.35 28.90
C ARG A 139 16.37 -3.17 29.96
N LYS A 140 16.90 -4.24 30.54
CA LYS A 140 17.94 -4.17 31.58
C LYS A 140 19.19 -3.41 31.15
N ASN A 141 19.47 -3.37 29.85
CA ASN A 141 20.63 -2.66 29.29
C ASN A 141 20.37 -1.17 28.99
N ILE A 142 19.12 -0.69 29.08
CA ILE A 142 18.71 0.68 28.68
C ILE A 142 18.28 1.51 29.89
N ILE A 143 17.73 0.88 30.94
CA ILE A 143 17.09 1.53 32.10
C ILE A 143 18.07 1.70 33.27
N ASP A 144 19.28 2.20 33.04
CA ASP A 144 20.08 2.72 34.16
C ASP A 144 19.71 4.19 34.47
N ILE A 145 19.07 4.88 33.51
CA ILE A 145 18.74 6.31 33.59
C ILE A 145 17.43 6.59 34.36
N SER A 146 16.50 5.63 34.44
CA SER A 146 15.15 5.91 34.96
C SER A 146 15.02 5.80 36.48
N ARG A 147 15.85 5.01 37.16
CA ARG A 147 15.70 4.76 38.61
C ARG A 147 15.96 6.04 39.43
N GLU A 148 16.98 6.81 39.06
CA GLU A 148 17.29 8.10 39.70
C GLU A 148 16.27 9.21 39.45
N VAL A 149 15.54 9.18 38.33
CA VAL A 149 14.57 10.23 37.99
C VAL A 149 13.20 9.95 38.63
N VAL A 150 12.80 8.68 38.72
CA VAL A 150 11.54 8.28 39.37
C VAL A 150 11.56 8.56 40.88
N GLU A 151 12.72 8.44 41.55
CA GLU A 151 12.86 8.75 42.97
C GLU A 151 12.76 10.26 43.28
N ARG A 152 13.21 11.13 42.36
CA ARG A 152 13.09 12.60 42.47
C ARG A 152 11.75 13.16 41.98
N GLY A 153 11.02 12.44 41.14
CA GLY A 153 9.82 12.92 40.44
C GLY A 153 8.48 12.80 41.19
N LYS A 154 8.49 12.52 42.51
CA LYS A 154 7.26 12.28 43.30
C LYS A 154 6.30 13.49 43.38
N GLU A 155 6.68 14.68 42.95
CA GLU A 155 5.91 15.90 43.19
C GLU A 155 5.23 16.56 41.98
N THR A 156 5.25 15.97 40.79
CA THR A 156 4.47 16.54 39.67
C THR A 156 3.52 15.51 39.06
N SER A 157 2.28 15.57 39.54
CA SER A 157 1.12 15.09 38.80
C SER A 157 1.06 15.88 37.49
N PHE A 158 1.45 15.26 36.39
CA PHE A 158 1.12 15.78 35.06
C PHE A 158 -0.34 15.41 34.79
N GLU A 159 -1.26 16.30 35.14
CA GLU A 159 -2.60 16.26 34.56
C GLU A 159 -2.43 16.55 33.06
N GLN A 160 -2.75 15.55 32.21
CA GLN A 160 -2.82 15.80 30.78
C GLN A 160 -3.77 16.99 30.57
N PRO A 161 -3.35 18.08 29.90
CA PRO A 161 -4.23 19.23 29.74
C PRO A 161 -5.49 18.77 29.00
N ASN A 162 -6.67 18.96 29.61
CA ASN A 162 -7.97 18.49 29.10
C ASN A 162 -8.20 18.79 27.61
N GLN A 163 -7.62 19.88 27.09
CA GLN A 163 -7.63 20.25 25.67
C GLN A 163 -7.05 19.18 24.72
N TRP A 164 -6.06 18.40 25.15
CA TRP A 164 -5.48 17.32 24.32
C TRP A 164 -6.39 16.11 24.27
N ILE A 165 -7.08 15.80 25.36
CA ILE A 165 -8.07 14.72 25.43
C ILE A 165 -9.25 15.08 24.51
N GLU A 166 -9.76 16.30 24.62
CA GLU A 166 -10.84 16.81 23.75
C GLU A 166 -10.46 16.75 22.26
N LYS A 167 -9.25 17.23 21.89
CA LYS A 167 -8.76 17.14 20.51
C LYS A 167 -8.58 15.69 20.04
N SER A 168 -8.16 14.78 20.92
CA SER A 168 -8.00 13.37 20.56
C SER A 168 -9.36 12.73 20.24
N ILE A 169 -10.38 13.00 21.05
CA ILE A 169 -11.75 12.51 20.81
C ILE A 169 -12.31 13.09 19.50
N GLU A 170 -12.12 14.39 19.25
CA GLU A 170 -12.56 15.04 18.00
C GLU A 170 -11.89 14.41 16.77
N LEU A 171 -10.59 14.11 16.85
CA LEU A 171 -9.86 13.45 15.75
C LEU A 171 -10.32 12.01 15.52
N GLU A 172 -10.60 11.26 16.59
CA GLU A 172 -11.15 9.91 16.47
C GLU A 172 -12.51 9.90 15.78
N GLU A 173 -13.39 10.85 16.12
CA GLU A 173 -14.71 10.95 15.50
C GLU A 173 -14.62 11.34 14.01
N LYS A 174 -13.73 12.29 13.67
CA LYS A 174 -13.44 12.64 12.27
C LYS A 174 -12.89 11.45 11.48
N ASN A 175 -11.99 10.67 12.07
CA ASN A 175 -11.45 9.47 11.42
C ASN A 175 -12.55 8.44 11.16
N ARG A 176 -13.44 8.19 12.12
CA ARG A 176 -14.59 7.29 11.95
C ARG A 176 -15.50 7.73 10.81
N LEU A 177 -15.77 9.04 10.69
CA LEU A 177 -16.59 9.57 9.60
C LEU A 177 -15.91 9.42 8.23
N LEU A 178 -14.59 9.66 8.16
CA LEU A 178 -13.80 9.45 6.95
C LEU A 178 -13.78 7.99 6.51
N GLU A 179 -13.69 7.04 7.45
CA GLU A 179 -13.78 5.61 7.16
C GLU A 179 -15.13 5.23 6.53
N GLN A 180 -16.24 5.72 7.10
CA GLN A 180 -17.58 5.49 6.54
C GLN A 180 -17.72 6.07 5.12
N LYS A 181 -17.20 7.28 4.90
CA LYS A 181 -17.22 7.92 3.57
C LYS A 181 -16.35 7.16 2.56
N ASN A 182 -15.18 6.70 2.96
CA ASN A 182 -14.30 5.89 2.12
C ASN A 182 -14.94 4.55 1.74
N GLU A 183 -15.63 3.90 2.67
CA GLU A 183 -16.34 2.66 2.39
C GLU A 183 -17.50 2.88 1.40
N LYS A 184 -18.25 3.98 1.55
CA LYS A 184 -19.29 4.37 0.59
C LYS A 184 -18.72 4.59 -0.82
N LEU A 185 -17.63 5.36 -0.93
CA LEU A 185 -16.96 5.61 -2.20
C LEU A 185 -16.45 4.33 -2.86
N ARG A 186 -15.96 3.36 -2.07
CA ARG A 186 -15.54 2.05 -2.59
C ARG A 186 -16.70 1.28 -3.21
N LYS A 187 -17.87 1.28 -2.55
CA LYS A 187 -19.08 0.64 -3.08
C LYS A 187 -19.55 1.31 -4.38
N GLU A 188 -19.59 2.64 -4.42
CA GLU A 188 -19.94 3.39 -5.63
C GLU A 188 -18.95 3.10 -6.77
N THR A 189 -17.65 3.07 -6.47
CA THR A 189 -16.61 2.74 -7.47
C THR A 189 -16.82 1.33 -8.03
N SER A 190 -17.16 0.35 -7.19
CA SER A 190 -17.48 -1.01 -7.63
C SER A 190 -18.68 -1.02 -8.58
N GLN A 191 -19.75 -0.32 -8.23
CA GLN A 191 -20.96 -0.24 -9.06
C GLN A 191 -20.67 0.39 -10.44
N TRP A 192 -19.87 1.47 -10.47
CA TRP A 192 -19.48 2.09 -11.73
C TRP A 192 -18.59 1.18 -12.59
N MET A 193 -17.71 0.38 -11.97
CA MET A 193 -16.90 -0.61 -12.69
C MET A 193 -17.78 -1.73 -13.30
N ASP A 194 -18.76 -2.22 -12.55
CA ASP A 194 -19.70 -3.25 -13.03
C ASP A 194 -20.53 -2.69 -14.19
N HIS A 195 -21.02 -1.45 -14.06
CA HIS A 195 -21.78 -0.78 -15.12
C HIS A 195 -20.93 -0.52 -16.37
N ALA A 196 -19.68 -0.10 -16.22
CA ALA A 196 -18.76 0.08 -17.34
C ALA A 196 -18.50 -1.25 -18.07
N THR A 197 -18.33 -2.34 -17.32
CA THR A 197 -18.15 -3.69 -17.88
C THR A 197 -19.39 -4.15 -18.65
N TYR A 198 -20.59 -3.89 -18.10
CA TYR A 198 -21.85 -4.18 -18.77
C TYR A 198 -21.98 -3.42 -20.11
N LEU A 199 -21.75 -2.11 -20.10
CA LEU A 199 -21.81 -1.29 -21.32
C LEU A 199 -20.79 -1.73 -22.37
N GLN A 200 -19.59 -2.14 -21.94
CA GLN A 200 -18.57 -2.65 -22.84
C GLN A 200 -19.03 -3.94 -23.55
N ASN A 201 -19.70 -4.85 -22.83
CA ASN A 201 -20.27 -6.06 -23.42
C ASN A 201 -21.39 -5.75 -24.42
N GLU A 202 -22.28 -4.81 -24.10
CA GLU A 202 -23.34 -4.37 -25.03
C GLU A 202 -22.77 -3.70 -26.29
N LEU A 203 -21.69 -2.92 -26.14
CA LEU A 203 -20.99 -2.32 -27.27
C LEU A 203 -20.36 -3.38 -28.19
N GLU A 204 -19.80 -4.46 -27.65
CA GLU A 204 -19.26 -5.54 -28.48
C GLU A 204 -20.36 -6.35 -29.19
N LYS A 205 -21.50 -6.60 -28.53
CA LYS A 205 -22.66 -7.21 -29.18
C LYS A 205 -23.15 -6.37 -30.36
N THR A 206 -23.34 -5.07 -30.15
CA THR A 206 -23.81 -4.16 -31.22
C THR A 206 -22.82 -4.07 -32.39
N LYS A 207 -21.50 -4.04 -32.13
CA LYS A 207 -20.49 -4.12 -33.18
C LYS A 207 -20.58 -5.42 -33.99
N SER A 208 -20.74 -6.56 -33.32
CA SER A 208 -20.89 -7.85 -34.01
C SER A 208 -22.15 -7.92 -34.86
N PHE A 209 -23.26 -7.35 -34.39
CA PHE A 209 -24.50 -7.24 -35.15
C PHE A 209 -24.31 -6.39 -36.42
N LEU A 210 -23.70 -5.21 -36.29
CA LEU A 210 -23.41 -4.33 -37.43
C LEU A 210 -22.51 -5.00 -38.47
N LYS A 211 -21.51 -5.77 -38.02
CA LYS A 211 -20.65 -6.54 -38.92
C LYS A 211 -21.42 -7.59 -39.71
N ASN A 212 -22.35 -8.29 -39.07
CA ASN A 212 -23.20 -9.26 -39.75
C ASN A 212 -24.13 -8.58 -40.76
N GLN A 213 -24.66 -7.40 -40.43
CA GLN A 213 -25.51 -6.63 -41.33
C GLN A 213 -24.75 -6.20 -42.61
N ASP A 214 -23.51 -5.71 -42.49
CA ASP A 214 -22.65 -5.35 -43.62
C ASP A 214 -22.35 -6.55 -44.54
N VAL A 215 -22.24 -7.76 -43.97
CA VAL A 215 -22.10 -9.00 -44.76
C VAL A 215 -23.38 -9.32 -45.52
N LEU A 216 -24.54 -9.26 -44.86
CA LEU A 216 -25.83 -9.50 -45.54
C LEU A 216 -26.08 -8.52 -46.69
N GLU A 217 -25.71 -7.25 -46.52
CA GLU A 217 -25.89 -6.23 -47.55
C GLU A 217 -25.04 -6.53 -48.80
N LYS A 218 -23.79 -6.98 -48.62
CA LYS A 218 -22.92 -7.44 -49.71
C LYS A 218 -23.45 -8.68 -50.42
N ASP A 219 -24.01 -9.63 -49.67
CA ASP A 219 -24.60 -10.84 -50.24
C ASP A 219 -25.84 -10.49 -51.09
N LEU A 220 -26.68 -9.56 -50.63
CA LEU A 220 -27.83 -9.06 -51.39
C LEU A 220 -27.41 -8.36 -52.69
N GLU A 221 -26.38 -7.52 -52.66
CA GLU A 221 -25.85 -6.89 -53.89
C GLU A 221 -25.33 -7.93 -54.88
N THR A 222 -24.69 -9.00 -54.38
CA THR A 222 -24.16 -10.08 -55.20
C THR A 222 -25.30 -10.84 -55.87
N LEU A 223 -26.34 -11.17 -55.10
CA LEU A 223 -27.53 -11.85 -55.61
C LEU A 223 -28.27 -11.02 -56.66
N ASP A 224 -28.39 -9.69 -56.47
CA ASP A 224 -28.99 -8.80 -57.46
C ASP A 224 -28.19 -8.80 -58.78
N LYS A 225 -26.86 -8.74 -58.70
CA LYS A 225 -25.97 -8.84 -59.88
C LYS A 225 -26.16 -10.16 -60.62
N GLU A 226 -26.27 -11.28 -59.90
CA GLU A 226 -26.51 -12.60 -60.50
C GLU A 226 -27.87 -12.70 -61.16
N MET A 227 -28.93 -12.24 -60.49
CA MET A 227 -30.29 -12.23 -61.04
C MET A 227 -30.36 -11.41 -62.34
N ARG A 228 -29.71 -10.25 -62.40
CA ARG A 228 -29.59 -9.45 -63.63
C ARG A 228 -28.88 -10.20 -64.75
N ARG A 229 -27.79 -10.93 -64.45
CA ARG A 229 -27.07 -11.76 -65.41
C ARG A 229 -27.94 -12.89 -65.95
N MET A 230 -28.62 -13.62 -65.06
CA MET A 230 -29.52 -14.72 -65.43
C MET A 230 -30.66 -14.25 -66.33
N ASN A 231 -31.28 -13.12 -65.99
CA ASN A 231 -32.33 -12.51 -66.82
C ASN A 231 -31.83 -12.12 -68.21
N LYS A 232 -30.60 -11.60 -68.33
CA LYS A 232 -29.99 -11.28 -69.63
C LYS A 232 -29.69 -12.54 -70.45
N ALA A 233 -29.20 -13.61 -69.82
CA ALA A 233 -28.97 -14.90 -70.46
C ALA A 233 -30.28 -15.52 -70.97
N ASN A 234 -31.33 -15.54 -70.15
CA ASN A 234 -32.65 -16.02 -70.54
C ASN A 234 -33.25 -15.24 -71.72
N ARG A 235 -33.08 -13.90 -71.75
CA ARG A 235 -33.49 -13.10 -72.92
C ARG A 235 -32.72 -13.49 -74.19
N SER A 236 -31.41 -13.73 -74.09
CA SER A 236 -30.60 -14.15 -75.25
C SER A 236 -31.02 -15.52 -75.76
N LEU A 237 -31.19 -16.51 -74.88
CA LEU A 237 -31.68 -17.85 -75.23
C LEU A 237 -33.07 -17.81 -75.86
N LYS A 238 -33.97 -16.96 -75.34
CA LYS A 238 -35.29 -16.76 -75.92
C LYS A 238 -35.20 -16.22 -77.33
N ASN A 239 -34.34 -15.22 -77.55
CA ASN A 239 -34.11 -14.63 -78.87
C ASN A 239 -33.56 -15.67 -79.86
N GLU A 240 -32.50 -16.40 -79.49
CA GLU A 240 -31.92 -17.50 -80.29
C GLU A 240 -32.96 -18.56 -80.65
N LYS A 241 -33.80 -18.96 -79.70
CA LYS A 241 -34.90 -19.91 -79.96
C LYS A 241 -35.87 -19.41 -81.03
N THR A 242 -36.26 -18.13 -80.97
CA THR A 242 -37.09 -17.51 -82.02
C THR A 242 -36.39 -17.47 -83.37
N THR A 243 -35.08 -17.20 -83.39
CA THR A 243 -34.29 -17.16 -84.64
C THR A 243 -34.19 -18.55 -85.27
N LEU A 244 -33.93 -19.59 -84.48
CA LEU A 244 -33.89 -20.98 -84.95
C LEU A 244 -35.26 -21.44 -85.48
N GLN A 245 -36.36 -21.06 -84.82
CA GLN A 245 -37.72 -21.35 -85.31
C GLN A 245 -38.04 -20.66 -86.64
N ALA A 246 -37.45 -19.50 -86.93
CA ALA A 246 -37.63 -18.78 -88.18
C ALA A 246 -36.75 -19.29 -89.34
N ILE A 247 -35.71 -20.08 -89.05
CA ILE A 247 -34.80 -20.66 -90.06
C ILE A 247 -35.26 -22.07 -90.52
N VAL A 248 -35.98 -22.79 -89.65
CA VAL A 248 -36.39 -24.20 -89.87
C VAL A 248 -37.83 -24.34 -90.39
N GLY A 249 -38.59 -23.24 -90.48
CA GLY A 249 -39.92 -23.19 -91.10
C GLY A 249 -39.88 -22.47 -92.44
#